data_AF-A0AA43JLU8-F1
#
_entry.id   AF-A0AA43JLU8-F1
#
_cell.length_a   1.000
_cell.length_b   1.000
_cell.length_c   1.000
_cell.angle_alpha   90.00
_cell.angle_beta   90.00
_cell.angle_gamma   90.00
#
_symmetry.space_group_name_H-M   'P 1'
#
loop_
_entity.id
_entity.type
_entity.pdbx_description
1 polymer ?
#
loop_
_entity_poly.entity_id
_entity_poly.type
_entity_poly.pdbx_seq_one_letter_code
_entity_poly.pdbx_strand_id
1 'polypeptide(L)'
;MRRLFTVLLAAVAVFALFATTVAAQPVTPIGTFLDDNGNVHEADIEAIADAGLTVGCNPPASDLYCPSDSVTRQQMASFIKRAISLAPSAVDAFTDDTGSIHENDINAIAAVGITFGCNPPANDRFCPTRPVTRAQMASFLVRGFGIAPSAVDAFTDDAGLVHEADINAIAAAGISFGCNPPANDQFCPTGLVTRAQMASFLTRAMDLTPLPPPSVSEANLTRVFFFLDQPTGGPFLATTARYGHDPVTPEVAVDYLLSGPTAPEKAQTPSFSSTIPTGVVRNGPITVAAGTATVDLSENFDDGGGTASMTGRLAELTFTLTAFDTIDKVKLKLDGVPVTVFSSEGLVLPADGLDRAYFLPTMSDPLGAGIVAEVSPESPAWFEFVENPIEVRGLSRTFEATVSWALYDNDGLELASGFATTGGSGPEFGVMSFDVSYTVPAPELGTLQVWWDSPKDGAVTDLREVAVWLMP
;
A
#
# COMPACT_ATOMS: atom_id res chain seq x y z
N MET A 1 -50.80 17.28 -58.89
CA MET A 1 -50.37 16.04 -58.21
C MET A 1 -48.90 16.17 -57.83
N ARG A 2 -48.61 16.70 -56.63
CA ARG A 2 -47.25 16.80 -56.07
C ARG A 2 -46.99 15.54 -55.24
N ARG A 3 -45.95 14.78 -55.58
CA ARG A 3 -45.55 13.55 -54.88
C ARG A 3 -44.79 13.93 -53.61
N LEU A 4 -45.28 13.44 -52.46
CA LEU A 4 -44.64 13.56 -51.15
C LEU A 4 -43.38 12.69 -51.10
N PHE A 5 -42.27 13.28 -50.66
CA PHE A 5 -41.08 12.56 -50.21
C PHE A 5 -41.26 12.15 -48.75
N THR A 6 -41.19 10.85 -48.48
CA THR A 6 -41.15 10.29 -47.12
C THR A 6 -39.69 10.19 -46.71
N VAL A 7 -39.27 10.98 -45.72
CA VAL A 7 -37.92 10.90 -45.13
C VAL A 7 -37.96 9.81 -44.05
N LEU A 8 -37.15 8.77 -44.23
CA LEU A 8 -36.94 7.70 -43.27
C LEU A 8 -35.90 8.17 -42.24
N LEU A 9 -36.29 8.40 -40.99
CA LEU A 9 -35.36 8.68 -39.89
C LEU A 9 -34.76 7.35 -39.42
N ALA A 10 -33.47 7.12 -39.66
CA ALA A 10 -32.72 6.02 -39.06
C ALA A 10 -32.28 6.42 -37.64
N ALA A 11 -32.82 5.75 -36.62
CA ALA A 11 -32.37 5.90 -35.24
C ALA A 11 -31.04 5.15 -35.06
N VAL A 12 -29.93 5.89 -34.94
CA VAL A 12 -28.63 5.34 -34.57
C VAL A 12 -28.61 5.21 -33.04
N ALA A 13 -28.64 3.99 -32.54
CA ALA A 13 -28.44 3.70 -31.12
C ALA A 13 -26.94 3.82 -30.79
N VAL A 14 -26.57 4.88 -30.09
CA VAL A 14 -25.22 5.08 -29.55
C VAL A 14 -25.08 4.21 -28.29
N PHE A 15 -24.40 3.08 -28.41
CA PHE A 15 -23.91 2.32 -27.26
C PHE A 15 -22.69 3.05 -26.71
N ALA A 16 -22.87 3.78 -25.61
CA ALA A 16 -21.74 4.31 -24.84
C ALA A 16 -21.07 3.13 -24.10
N LEU A 17 -19.89 2.72 -24.56
CA LEU A 17 -18.99 1.90 -23.76
C LEU A 17 -18.53 2.75 -22.58
N PHE A 18 -18.99 2.43 -21.38
CA PHE A 18 -18.38 2.94 -20.16
C PHE A 18 -17.07 2.18 -19.95
N ALA A 19 -15.95 2.84 -20.24
CA ALA A 19 -14.64 2.39 -19.76
C ALA A 19 -14.64 2.54 -18.23
N THR A 20 -14.68 1.43 -17.51
CA THR A 20 -14.50 1.42 -16.07
C THR A 20 -13.03 1.70 -15.78
N THR A 21 -12.73 2.90 -15.30
CA THR A 21 -11.42 3.24 -14.74
C THR A 21 -11.22 2.42 -13.47
N VAL A 22 -10.29 1.47 -13.50
CA VAL A 22 -9.81 0.81 -12.27
C VAL A 22 -8.82 1.76 -11.62
N ALA A 23 -9.15 2.25 -10.43
CA ALA A 23 -8.21 3.03 -9.62
C ALA A 23 -7.12 2.08 -9.10
N ALA A 24 -5.87 2.51 -9.26
CA ALA A 24 -4.73 1.70 -8.88
C ALA A 24 -4.51 1.77 -7.35
N GLN A 25 -4.37 0.60 -6.72
CA GLN A 25 -4.32 0.44 -5.27
C GLN A 25 -2.92 0.77 -4.72
N PRO A 26 -2.79 1.52 -3.62
CA PRO A 26 -1.51 1.71 -2.94
C PRO A 26 -1.10 0.40 -2.23
N VAL A 27 0.20 0.18 -2.04
CA VAL A 27 0.69 -0.96 -1.25
C VAL A 27 1.64 -0.51 -0.15
N THR A 28 1.33 -1.02 1.03
CA THR A 28 2.12 -1.03 2.26
C THR A 28 2.19 -2.49 2.74
N PRO A 29 3.10 -2.87 3.66
CA PRO A 29 3.39 -4.26 4.01
C PRO A 29 2.10 -4.95 4.40
N ILE A 30 1.71 -5.93 3.60
CA ILE A 30 0.53 -6.79 3.74
C ILE A 30 -0.84 -6.08 3.88
N GLY A 31 -0.96 -4.75 3.87
CA GLY A 31 -2.24 -4.06 4.12
C GLY A 31 -2.15 -2.53 4.03
N THR A 32 -3.20 -1.84 4.48
CA THR A 32 -3.31 -0.38 4.51
C THR A 32 -2.39 0.27 5.55
N PHE A 33 -2.13 -0.42 6.66
CA PHE A 33 -1.30 0.11 7.75
C PHE A 33 -0.06 -0.75 8.02
N LEU A 34 1.01 -0.14 8.55
CA LEU A 34 2.28 -0.84 8.78
C LEU A 34 2.28 -1.65 10.10
N ASP A 35 1.55 -1.17 11.11
CA ASP A 35 1.65 -1.60 12.51
C ASP A 35 0.53 -2.52 13.00
N ASP A 36 -0.34 -2.97 12.11
CA ASP A 36 -1.39 -3.96 12.38
C ASP A 36 -1.07 -5.37 11.83
N ASN A 37 0.02 -5.51 11.08
CA ASN A 37 0.54 -6.79 10.62
C ASN A 37 0.65 -7.83 11.76
N GLY A 38 0.01 -8.98 11.58
CA GLY A 38 -0.01 -10.07 12.56
C GLY A 38 -0.99 -9.85 13.73
N ASN A 39 -1.76 -8.76 13.73
CA ASN A 39 -2.80 -8.53 14.70
C ASN A 39 -4.01 -9.43 14.43
N VAL A 40 -4.63 -9.99 15.47
CA VAL A 40 -5.83 -10.84 15.33
C VAL A 40 -7.03 -10.09 14.73
N HIS A 41 -7.00 -8.75 14.73
CA HIS A 41 -8.03 -7.86 14.19
C HIS A 41 -7.65 -7.25 12.84
N GLU A 42 -6.50 -7.59 12.26
CA GLU A 42 -5.98 -6.99 11.02
C GLU A 42 -7.01 -7.02 9.89
N ALA A 43 -7.67 -8.16 9.68
CA ALA A 43 -8.70 -8.26 8.64
C ALA A 43 -9.89 -7.32 8.83
N ASP A 44 -10.24 -7.02 10.09
CA ASP A 44 -11.29 -6.05 10.40
C ASP A 44 -10.78 -4.62 10.22
N ILE A 45 -9.50 -4.36 10.54
CA ILE A 45 -8.85 -3.06 10.36
C ILE A 45 -8.83 -2.68 8.88
N GLU A 46 -8.43 -3.60 8.02
CA GLU A 46 -8.44 -3.43 6.56
C GLU A 46 -9.85 -3.20 6.02
N ALA A 47 -10.85 -3.97 6.50
CA ALA A 47 -12.24 -3.80 6.08
C ALA A 47 -12.80 -2.40 6.42
N ILE A 48 -12.49 -1.88 7.62
CA ILE A 48 -12.95 -0.52 8.00
C ILE A 48 -12.15 0.59 7.31
N ALA A 49 -10.93 0.30 6.85
CA ALA A 49 -10.12 1.23 6.06
C ALA A 49 -10.65 1.35 4.63
N ASP A 50 -10.92 0.21 3.98
CA ASP A 50 -11.55 0.13 2.66
C ASP A 50 -12.92 0.82 2.65
N ALA A 51 -13.71 0.61 3.71
CA ALA A 51 -15.00 1.30 3.89
C ALA A 51 -14.86 2.81 4.25
N GLY A 52 -13.64 3.35 4.38
CA GLY A 52 -13.37 4.75 4.67
C GLY A 52 -13.74 5.20 6.09
N LEU A 53 -13.84 4.28 7.05
CA LEU A 53 -14.22 4.58 8.44
C LEU A 53 -13.02 5.03 9.29
N THR A 54 -11.82 4.62 8.90
CA THR A 54 -10.55 5.01 9.53
C THR A 54 -9.60 5.65 8.51
N VAL A 55 -8.68 6.47 8.99
CA VAL A 55 -7.62 7.13 8.20
C VAL A 55 -6.25 7.01 8.88
N GLY A 56 -6.10 6.03 9.78
CA GLY A 56 -4.91 5.86 10.60
C GLY A 56 -4.83 6.80 11.81
N CYS A 57 -3.67 6.84 12.45
CA CYS A 57 -3.40 7.58 13.69
C CYS A 57 -2.26 8.61 13.59
N ASN A 58 -1.47 8.62 12.52
CA ASN A 58 -0.26 9.44 12.40
C ASN A 58 -0.27 10.37 11.17
N PRO A 59 -1.19 11.35 11.11
CA PRO A 59 -1.19 12.32 10.02
C PRO A 59 0.10 13.16 10.00
N PRO A 60 0.59 13.60 8.82
CA PRO A 60 -0.05 13.44 7.51
C PRO A 60 0.27 12.11 6.81
N ALA A 61 1.15 11.27 7.39
CA ALA A 61 1.55 10.01 6.78
C ALA A 61 0.38 9.01 6.72
N SER A 62 -0.37 8.90 7.83
CA SER A 62 -1.59 8.06 7.92
C SER A 62 -1.38 6.60 7.52
N ASP A 63 -0.16 6.10 7.70
CA ASP A 63 0.29 4.73 7.41
C ASP A 63 0.34 3.85 8.68
N LEU A 64 0.05 4.40 9.86
CA LEU A 64 -0.12 3.62 11.10
C LEU A 64 -1.59 3.59 11.53
N TYR A 65 -2.05 2.43 12.01
CA TYR A 65 -3.36 2.25 12.63
C TYR A 65 -3.32 2.46 14.14
N CYS A 66 -2.20 2.21 14.84
CA CYS A 66 -2.09 2.20 16.30
C CYS A 66 -3.07 1.21 16.98
N PRO A 67 -3.01 -0.11 16.70
CA PRO A 67 -4.03 -1.08 17.13
C PRO A 67 -4.20 -1.21 18.64
N SER A 68 -3.12 -0.99 19.40
CA SER A 68 -3.10 -1.13 20.87
C SER A 68 -3.62 0.09 21.63
N ASP A 69 -3.72 1.24 20.96
CA ASP A 69 -4.18 2.48 21.61
C ASP A 69 -5.65 2.39 21.99
N SER A 70 -6.02 3.03 23.11
CA SER A 70 -7.43 3.13 23.50
C SER A 70 -8.18 4.16 22.65
N VAL A 71 -9.40 3.83 22.23
CA VAL A 71 -10.26 4.77 21.51
C VAL A 71 -10.73 5.87 22.45
N THR A 72 -10.43 7.11 22.10
CA THR A 72 -10.96 8.30 22.77
C THR A 72 -12.40 8.60 22.35
N ARG A 73 -13.15 9.31 23.18
CA ARG A 73 -14.54 9.71 22.86
C ARG A 73 -14.66 10.52 21.57
N GLN A 74 -13.69 11.39 21.29
CA GLN A 74 -13.67 12.16 20.05
C GLN A 74 -13.44 11.28 18.81
N GLN A 75 -12.58 10.27 18.91
CA GLN A 75 -12.38 9.30 17.83
C GLN A 75 -13.63 8.43 17.61
N MET A 76 -14.32 8.04 18.68
CA MET A 76 -15.61 7.35 18.60
C MET A 76 -16.64 8.17 17.82
N ALA A 77 -16.70 9.50 18.02
CA ALA A 77 -17.60 10.36 17.25
C ALA A 77 -17.30 10.33 15.76
N SER A 78 -16.03 10.42 15.36
CA SER A 78 -15.62 10.30 13.96
C SER A 78 -15.94 8.94 13.36
N PHE A 79 -15.72 7.84 14.08
CA PHE A 79 -16.09 6.51 13.60
C PHE A 79 -17.58 6.42 13.29
N ILE A 80 -18.45 6.80 14.24
CA ILE A 80 -19.90 6.72 14.06
C ILE A 80 -20.37 7.64 12.94
N LYS A 81 -19.87 8.88 12.90
CA LYS A 81 -20.24 9.86 11.87
C LYS A 81 -19.92 9.34 10.47
N ARG A 82 -18.76 8.70 10.26
CA ARG A 82 -18.40 8.08 8.98
C ARG A 82 -19.25 6.84 8.71
N ALA A 83 -19.40 5.96 9.69
CA ALA A 83 -20.14 4.69 9.57
C ALA A 83 -21.57 4.87 9.07
N ILE A 84 -22.28 5.88 9.55
CA ILE A 84 -23.67 6.14 9.15
C ILE A 84 -23.82 7.39 8.27
N SER A 85 -22.69 7.93 7.78
CA SER A 85 -22.64 9.09 6.86
C SER A 85 -23.48 10.27 7.32
N LEU A 86 -23.33 10.69 8.59
CA LEU A 86 -24.11 11.81 9.14
C LEU A 86 -23.74 13.14 8.47
N ALA A 87 -24.77 13.93 8.20
CA ALA A 87 -24.62 15.32 7.81
C ALA A 87 -23.97 16.15 8.94
N PRO A 88 -23.15 17.16 8.61
CA PRO A 88 -22.59 18.05 9.61
C PRO A 88 -23.68 18.84 10.33
N SER A 89 -23.42 19.18 11.60
CA SER A 89 -24.26 20.08 12.39
C SER A 89 -23.57 21.43 12.57
N ALA A 90 -24.33 22.52 12.47
CA ALA A 90 -23.86 23.88 12.79
C ALA A 90 -24.09 24.25 14.27
N VAL A 91 -24.76 23.37 15.03
CA VAL A 91 -25.01 23.59 16.47
C VAL A 91 -23.80 23.10 17.24
N ASP A 92 -23.20 24.03 17.99
CA ASP A 92 -22.18 23.73 18.99
C ASP A 92 -22.83 23.17 20.25
N ALA A 93 -22.67 21.87 20.49
CA ALA A 93 -23.40 21.12 21.50
C ALA A 93 -22.67 21.06 22.85
N PHE A 94 -21.35 21.24 22.88
CA PHE A 94 -20.53 21.07 24.07
C PHE A 94 -19.52 22.21 24.22
N THR A 95 -19.06 22.44 25.44
CA THR A 95 -18.20 23.59 25.77
C THR A 95 -16.71 23.26 25.82
N ASP A 96 -16.34 21.98 25.74
CA ASP A 96 -14.98 21.47 25.97
C ASP A 96 -14.39 20.70 24.77
N ASP A 97 -15.01 20.77 23.60
CA ASP A 97 -14.53 20.19 22.33
C ASP A 97 -13.97 21.22 21.34
N THR A 98 -14.09 22.51 21.65
CA THR A 98 -13.51 23.60 20.85
C THR A 98 -12.03 23.36 20.56
N GLY A 99 -11.68 23.36 19.26
CA GLY A 99 -10.30 23.16 18.82
C GLY A 99 -9.88 21.69 18.66
N SER A 100 -10.78 20.75 18.93
CA SER A 100 -10.62 19.37 18.50
C SER A 100 -10.81 19.27 16.99
N ILE A 101 -9.96 18.52 16.29
CA ILE A 101 -10.18 18.19 14.88
C ILE A 101 -11.48 17.39 14.64
N HIS A 102 -12.06 16.84 15.71
CA HIS A 102 -13.27 16.03 15.70
C HIS A 102 -14.54 16.82 16.08
N GLU A 103 -14.44 18.11 16.38
CA GLU A 103 -15.55 18.96 16.86
C GLU A 103 -16.80 18.86 15.96
N ASN A 104 -16.60 18.92 14.64
CA ASN A 104 -17.70 18.78 13.67
C ASN A 104 -18.41 17.41 13.76
N ASP A 105 -17.65 16.33 14.01
CA ASP A 105 -18.21 14.99 14.12
C ASP A 105 -18.94 14.81 15.46
N ILE A 106 -18.40 15.39 16.54
CA ILE A 106 -19.03 15.44 17.87
C ILE A 106 -20.39 16.13 17.79
N ASN A 107 -20.44 17.31 17.17
CA ASN A 107 -21.67 18.08 16.99
C ASN A 107 -22.69 17.36 16.11
N ALA A 108 -22.24 16.63 15.08
CA ALA A 108 -23.11 15.82 14.23
C ALA A 108 -23.79 14.67 14.99
N ILE A 109 -23.03 13.90 15.79
CA ILE A 109 -23.61 12.79 16.57
C ILE A 109 -24.50 13.29 17.72
N ALA A 110 -24.23 14.48 18.27
CA ALA A 110 -25.07 15.11 19.29
C ALA A 110 -26.42 15.54 18.73
N ALA A 111 -26.44 16.11 17.53
CA ALA A 111 -27.65 16.60 16.87
C ALA A 111 -28.71 15.51 16.63
N VAL A 112 -28.27 14.25 16.48
CA VAL A 112 -29.15 13.09 16.28
C VAL A 112 -29.32 12.23 17.55
N GLY A 113 -28.82 12.69 18.70
CA GLY A 113 -29.06 12.05 20.00
C GLY A 113 -28.23 10.80 20.28
N ILE A 114 -27.09 10.62 19.60
CA ILE A 114 -26.18 9.48 19.84
C ILE A 114 -25.37 9.70 21.14
N THR A 115 -24.99 10.95 21.41
CA THR A 115 -24.28 11.34 22.64
C THR A 115 -25.07 12.35 23.47
N PHE A 116 -24.88 12.29 24.80
CA PHE A 116 -25.52 13.19 25.77
C PHE A 116 -24.50 13.88 26.70
N GLY A 117 -23.22 13.90 26.33
CA GLY A 117 -22.17 14.48 27.16
C GLY A 117 -21.64 13.56 28.28
N CYS A 118 -20.88 14.13 29.20
CA CYS A 118 -20.12 13.39 30.24
C CYS A 118 -20.24 13.95 31.67
N ASN A 119 -20.93 15.07 31.88
CA ASN A 119 -20.97 15.76 33.17
C ASN A 119 -22.41 16.01 33.67
N PRO A 120 -23.14 14.95 34.05
CA PRO A 120 -24.50 15.10 34.56
C PRO A 120 -24.52 15.94 35.86
N PRO A 121 -25.61 16.70 36.11
CA PRO A 121 -26.79 16.81 35.25
C PRO A 121 -26.66 17.85 34.14
N ALA A 122 -25.55 18.62 34.09
CA ALA A 122 -25.38 19.71 33.13
C ALA A 122 -25.25 19.22 31.70
N ASN A 123 -24.46 18.16 31.47
CA ASN A 123 -24.27 17.52 30.17
C ASN A 123 -23.85 18.49 29.04
N ASP A 124 -23.17 19.58 29.40
CA ASP A 124 -22.61 20.60 28.51
C ASP A 124 -21.13 20.35 28.17
N ARG A 125 -20.58 19.20 28.57
CA ARG A 125 -19.23 18.73 28.21
C ARG A 125 -19.27 17.37 27.52
N PHE A 126 -18.42 17.19 26.52
CA PHE A 126 -18.21 15.94 25.82
C PHE A 126 -17.06 15.10 26.39
N CYS A 127 -16.05 15.70 27.01
CA CYS A 127 -14.81 15.03 27.47
C CYS A 127 -14.05 14.32 26.32
N PRO A 128 -13.58 15.06 25.29
CA PRO A 128 -13.15 14.48 24.00
C PRO A 128 -11.97 13.50 24.09
N THR A 129 -10.97 13.79 24.93
CA THR A 129 -9.74 12.98 25.04
C THR A 129 -9.87 11.79 25.98
N ARG A 130 -11.00 11.64 26.67
CA ARG A 130 -11.20 10.53 27.62
C ARG A 130 -11.38 9.22 26.86
N PRO A 131 -10.66 8.14 27.23
CA PRO A 131 -10.89 6.81 26.67
C PRO A 131 -12.32 6.31 26.91
N VAL A 132 -12.86 5.57 25.94
CA VAL A 132 -14.19 4.97 25.97
C VAL A 132 -14.12 3.60 26.66
N THR A 133 -14.98 3.38 27.65
CA THR A 133 -15.16 2.03 28.23
C THR A 133 -16.05 1.17 27.33
N ARG A 134 -15.94 -0.16 27.45
CA ARG A 134 -16.78 -1.12 26.71
C ARG A 134 -18.27 -0.88 26.92
N ALA A 135 -18.70 -0.55 28.15
CA ALA A 135 -20.10 -0.22 28.42
C ALA A 135 -20.57 1.06 27.71
N GLN A 136 -19.72 2.09 27.65
CA GLN A 136 -20.02 3.31 26.92
C GLN A 136 -20.06 3.07 25.42
N MET A 137 -19.14 2.26 24.90
CA MET A 137 -19.13 1.82 23.50
C MET A 137 -20.45 1.15 23.11
N ALA A 138 -21.00 0.28 23.97
CA ALA A 138 -22.29 -0.36 23.70
C ALA A 138 -23.41 0.67 23.48
N SER A 139 -23.55 1.67 24.35
CA SER A 139 -24.53 2.74 24.16
C SER A 139 -24.30 3.55 22.88
N PHE A 140 -23.04 3.81 22.52
CA PHE A 140 -22.71 4.49 21.28
C PHE A 140 -23.16 3.68 20.05
N LEU A 141 -22.87 2.38 20.02
CA LEU A 141 -23.26 1.51 18.90
C LEU A 141 -24.77 1.34 18.81
N VAL A 142 -25.46 1.10 19.93
CA VAL A 142 -26.93 0.93 19.92
C VAL A 142 -27.63 2.16 19.37
N ARG A 143 -27.24 3.36 19.82
CA ARG A 143 -27.83 4.62 19.32
C ARG A 143 -27.40 4.94 17.91
N GLY A 144 -26.13 4.71 17.56
CA GLY A 144 -25.57 5.01 16.25
C GLY A 144 -26.18 4.15 15.14
N PHE A 145 -26.33 2.86 15.38
CA PHE A 145 -26.80 1.88 14.38
C PHE A 145 -28.28 1.50 14.55
N GLY A 146 -28.98 2.07 15.54
CA GLY A 146 -30.40 1.78 15.78
C GLY A 146 -30.66 0.32 16.17
N ILE A 147 -29.78 -0.27 16.95
CA ILE A 147 -29.80 -1.70 17.28
C ILE A 147 -31.02 -2.00 18.17
N ALA A 148 -31.77 -3.04 17.81
CA ALA A 148 -32.95 -3.44 18.56
C ALA A 148 -32.59 -3.93 19.98
N PRO A 149 -33.39 -3.55 21.01
CA PRO A 149 -33.13 -4.01 22.37
C PRO A 149 -33.33 -5.52 22.50
N SER A 150 -32.60 -6.14 23.43
CA SER A 150 -32.75 -7.54 23.80
C SER A 150 -33.14 -7.66 25.27
N ALA A 151 -34.04 -8.61 25.56
CA ALA A 151 -34.39 -9.00 26.93
C ALA A 151 -33.58 -10.20 27.44
N VAL A 152 -32.70 -10.76 26.59
CA VAL A 152 -31.80 -11.85 26.96
C VAL A 152 -30.59 -11.26 27.65
N ASP A 153 -30.39 -11.67 28.90
CA ASP A 153 -29.19 -11.35 29.67
C ASP A 153 -28.02 -12.22 29.20
N ALA A 154 -27.02 -11.59 28.58
CA ALA A 154 -25.93 -12.28 27.89
C ALA A 154 -24.67 -12.45 28.77
N PHE A 155 -24.48 -11.62 29.78
CA PHE A 155 -23.25 -11.58 30.57
C PHE A 155 -23.54 -11.53 32.07
N THR A 156 -22.56 -11.93 32.87
CA THR A 156 -22.73 -12.09 34.32
C THR A 156 -22.23 -10.89 35.13
N ASP A 157 -21.48 -9.98 34.51
CA ASP A 157 -20.73 -8.89 35.15
C ASP A 157 -21.22 -7.47 34.79
N ASP A 158 -22.37 -7.33 34.15
CA ASP A 158 -22.96 -6.04 33.74
C ASP A 158 -24.28 -5.67 34.47
N ALA A 159 -24.76 -6.55 35.35
CA ALA A 159 -25.99 -6.36 36.10
C ALA A 159 -26.02 -5.04 36.90
N GLY A 160 -27.10 -4.28 36.74
CA GLY A 160 -27.34 -3.02 37.44
C GLY A 160 -26.59 -1.82 36.85
N LEU A 161 -25.88 -1.99 35.72
CA LEU A 161 -25.28 -0.89 34.98
C LEU A 161 -26.33 -0.18 34.14
N VAL A 162 -26.19 1.15 34.02
CA VAL A 162 -27.04 1.95 33.13
C VAL A 162 -26.93 1.56 31.64
N HIS A 163 -25.91 0.77 31.29
CA HIS A 163 -25.60 0.32 29.94
C HIS A 163 -26.03 -1.14 29.67
N GLU A 164 -26.53 -1.87 30.67
CA GLU A 164 -26.85 -3.30 30.59
C GLU A 164 -27.77 -3.64 29.41
N ALA A 165 -28.83 -2.84 29.20
CA ALA A 165 -29.74 -3.03 28.06
C ALA A 165 -29.04 -2.88 26.70
N ASP A 166 -28.10 -1.94 26.59
CA ASP A 166 -27.34 -1.71 25.36
C ASP A 166 -26.31 -2.83 25.15
N ILE A 167 -25.71 -3.34 26.23
CA ILE A 167 -24.77 -4.48 26.21
C ILE A 167 -25.48 -5.73 25.69
N ASN A 168 -26.67 -6.02 26.22
CA ASN A 168 -27.48 -7.16 25.78
C ASN A 168 -27.96 -7.00 24.33
N ALA A 169 -28.25 -5.78 23.88
CA ALA A 169 -28.60 -5.50 22.49
C ALA A 169 -27.45 -5.81 21.52
N ILE A 170 -26.23 -5.35 21.80
CA ILE A 170 -25.07 -5.62 20.92
C ILE A 170 -24.64 -7.10 20.96
N ALA A 171 -24.88 -7.81 22.06
CA ALA A 171 -24.66 -9.25 22.13
C ALA A 171 -25.66 -10.01 21.25
N ALA A 172 -26.95 -9.66 21.35
CA ALA A 172 -28.00 -10.26 20.53
C ALA A 172 -27.82 -9.98 19.03
N ALA A 173 -27.26 -8.82 18.68
CA ALA A 173 -26.89 -8.46 17.31
C ALA A 173 -25.60 -9.13 16.81
N GLY A 174 -24.91 -9.94 17.63
CA GLY A 174 -23.67 -10.61 17.26
C GLY A 174 -22.46 -9.67 17.14
N ILE A 175 -22.53 -8.47 17.69
CA ILE A 175 -21.44 -7.48 17.63
C ILE A 175 -20.39 -7.76 18.72
N SER A 176 -20.83 -8.17 19.92
CA SER A 176 -19.96 -8.53 21.05
C SER A 176 -20.13 -9.98 21.48
N PHE A 177 -19.01 -10.66 21.73
CA PHE A 177 -18.95 -12.05 22.18
C PHE A 177 -18.36 -12.22 23.59
N GLY A 178 -18.21 -11.14 24.37
CA GLY A 178 -17.60 -11.19 25.69
C GLY A 178 -16.07 -10.99 25.70
N CYS A 179 -15.44 -11.18 26.86
CA CYS A 179 -14.03 -10.85 27.10
C CYS A 179 -13.20 -11.94 27.80
N ASN A 180 -13.80 -13.06 28.23
CA ASN A 180 -13.12 -14.07 29.05
C ASN A 180 -13.15 -15.46 28.39
N PRO A 181 -12.40 -15.66 27.29
CA PRO A 181 -12.36 -16.95 26.62
C PRO A 181 -11.80 -18.04 27.54
N PRO A 182 -12.27 -19.30 27.41
CA PRO A 182 -13.27 -19.75 26.44
C PRO A 182 -14.72 -19.57 26.91
N ALA A 183 -14.96 -19.13 28.15
CA ALA A 183 -16.30 -19.05 28.74
C ALA A 183 -17.15 -17.97 28.09
N ASN A 184 -16.57 -16.79 27.83
CA ASN A 184 -17.23 -15.67 27.15
C ASN A 184 -18.57 -15.23 27.79
N ASP A 185 -18.69 -15.44 29.11
CA ASP A 185 -19.85 -15.08 29.94
C ASP A 185 -19.65 -13.77 30.73
N GLN A 186 -18.55 -13.05 30.48
CA GLN A 186 -18.29 -11.71 30.98
C GLN A 186 -18.16 -10.70 29.83
N PHE A 187 -18.68 -9.49 30.05
CA PHE A 187 -18.57 -8.36 29.15
C PHE A 187 -17.37 -7.46 29.43
N CYS A 188 -16.85 -7.41 30.66
CA CYS A 188 -15.81 -6.48 31.12
C CYS A 188 -16.18 -4.99 30.93
N PRO A 189 -17.27 -4.48 31.52
CA PRO A 189 -17.88 -3.19 31.18
C PRO A 189 -16.98 -1.96 31.44
N THR A 190 -16.04 -2.05 32.37
CA THR A 190 -15.09 -0.97 32.70
C THR A 190 -13.81 -1.03 31.88
N GLY A 191 -13.57 -2.11 31.14
CA GLY A 191 -12.41 -2.23 30.26
C GLY A 191 -12.42 -1.16 29.18
N LEU A 192 -11.25 -0.64 28.82
CA LEU A 192 -11.11 0.28 27.69
C LEU A 192 -11.16 -0.50 26.38
N VAL A 193 -11.70 0.11 25.34
CA VAL A 193 -11.73 -0.47 23.99
C VAL A 193 -10.47 -0.03 23.24
N THR A 194 -9.65 -0.98 22.81
CA THR A 194 -8.53 -0.66 21.90
C THR A 194 -9.03 -0.36 20.50
N ARG A 195 -8.24 0.33 19.69
CA ARG A 195 -8.58 0.61 18.29
C ARG A 195 -8.80 -0.67 17.50
N ALA A 196 -7.94 -1.68 17.67
CA ALA A 196 -8.10 -2.98 17.03
C ALA A 196 -9.44 -3.67 17.38
N GLN A 197 -9.82 -3.66 18.67
CA GLN A 197 -11.13 -4.19 19.08
C GLN A 197 -12.28 -3.40 18.47
N MET A 198 -12.14 -2.07 18.39
CA MET A 198 -13.14 -1.21 17.76
C MET A 198 -13.34 -1.53 16.28
N ALA A 199 -12.28 -1.91 15.55
CA ALA A 199 -12.40 -2.35 14.16
C ALA A 199 -13.35 -3.55 14.05
N SER A 200 -13.13 -4.62 14.82
CA SER A 200 -14.04 -5.77 14.83
C SER A 200 -15.48 -5.42 15.21
N PHE A 201 -15.68 -4.50 16.16
CA PHE A 201 -17.02 -4.06 16.53
C PHE A 201 -17.72 -3.31 15.39
N LEU A 202 -17.01 -2.42 14.69
CA LEU A 202 -17.55 -1.68 13.54
C LEU A 202 -17.81 -2.60 12.35
N THR A 203 -16.89 -3.51 12.02
CA THR A 203 -17.05 -4.52 10.97
C THR A 203 -18.33 -5.31 11.17
N ARG A 204 -18.58 -5.81 12.39
CA ARG A 204 -19.83 -6.54 12.69
C ARG A 204 -21.06 -5.64 12.71
N ALA A 205 -20.97 -4.44 13.27
CA ALA A 205 -22.10 -3.51 13.34
C ALA A 205 -22.56 -3.04 11.94
N MET A 206 -21.63 -2.99 10.98
CA MET A 206 -21.86 -2.57 9.60
C MET A 206 -22.02 -3.73 8.61
N ASP A 207 -21.94 -4.97 9.08
CA ASP A 207 -21.97 -6.17 8.23
C ASP A 207 -20.91 -6.13 7.11
N LEU A 208 -19.72 -5.60 7.43
CA LEU A 208 -18.59 -5.60 6.50
C LEU A 208 -17.97 -6.98 6.44
N THR A 209 -17.44 -7.34 5.28
CA THR A 209 -16.64 -8.56 5.13
C THR A 209 -15.22 -8.27 5.60
N PRO A 210 -14.67 -8.98 6.60
CA PRO A 210 -13.25 -8.84 6.96
C PRO A 210 -12.38 -9.07 5.73
N LEU A 211 -11.43 -8.18 5.51
CA LEU A 211 -10.50 -8.22 4.39
C LEU A 211 -9.17 -8.75 4.91
N PRO A 212 -8.90 -10.08 4.84
CA PRO A 212 -7.62 -10.58 5.29
C PRO A 212 -6.51 -9.87 4.51
N PRO A 213 -5.38 -9.52 5.13
CA PRO A 213 -4.22 -8.98 4.42
C PRO A 213 -3.70 -10.01 3.37
N PRO A 214 -3.19 -9.63 2.18
CA PRO A 214 -2.63 -10.56 1.20
C PRO A 214 -1.56 -11.47 1.81
N SER A 215 -1.64 -12.80 1.63
CA SER A 215 -0.58 -13.67 2.17
C SER A 215 0.80 -13.30 1.60
N VAL A 216 1.76 -13.05 2.48
CA VAL A 216 3.17 -12.90 2.12
C VAL A 216 3.68 -14.22 1.56
N SER A 217 3.90 -14.23 0.25
CA SER A 217 4.53 -15.33 -0.46
C SER A 217 4.97 -14.83 -1.83
N GLU A 218 5.93 -15.51 -2.44
CA GLU A 218 6.35 -15.23 -3.82
C GLU A 218 5.16 -15.28 -4.80
N ALA A 219 4.14 -16.09 -4.52
CA ALA A 219 2.95 -16.22 -5.36
C ALA A 219 2.10 -14.94 -5.47
N ASN A 220 2.22 -14.04 -4.50
CA ASN A 220 1.47 -12.78 -4.43
C ASN A 220 2.39 -11.55 -4.50
N LEU A 221 3.69 -11.74 -4.74
CA LEU A 221 4.68 -10.69 -4.81
C LEU A 221 4.82 -10.17 -6.24
N THR A 222 4.49 -8.89 -6.43
CA THR A 222 4.78 -8.14 -7.65
C THR A 222 5.95 -7.20 -7.39
N ARG A 223 6.99 -7.29 -8.22
CA ARG A 223 8.15 -6.38 -8.17
C ARG A 223 7.95 -5.23 -9.15
N VAL A 224 8.04 -4.01 -8.66
CA VAL A 224 7.82 -2.78 -9.45
C VAL A 224 9.06 -1.91 -9.37
N PHE A 225 9.46 -1.31 -10.49
CA PHE A 225 10.69 -0.53 -10.57
C PHE A 225 10.39 0.97 -10.58
N PHE A 226 11.03 1.68 -9.66
CA PHE A 226 10.98 3.13 -9.52
C PHE A 226 12.40 3.70 -9.35
N PHE A 227 12.53 5.02 -9.42
CA PHE A 227 13.80 5.69 -9.16
C PHE A 227 14.00 5.93 -7.67
N LEU A 228 15.12 5.49 -7.10
CA LEU A 228 15.49 5.71 -5.71
C LEU A 228 16.59 6.77 -5.62
N ASP A 229 16.32 7.90 -4.96
CA ASP A 229 17.22 9.04 -4.83
C ASP A 229 18.38 8.76 -3.87
N GLN A 230 19.44 8.18 -4.40
CA GLN A 230 20.63 7.79 -3.65
C GLN A 230 21.61 8.97 -3.51
N PRO A 231 22.24 9.16 -2.34
CA PRO A 231 23.14 10.29 -2.08
C PRO A 231 24.44 10.27 -2.91
N THR A 232 24.79 9.15 -3.55
CA THR A 232 25.94 9.04 -4.46
C THR A 232 25.54 8.36 -5.76
N GLY A 233 25.91 8.97 -6.90
CA GLY A 233 25.71 8.39 -8.24
C GLY A 233 24.41 8.76 -8.95
N GLY A 234 23.43 9.35 -8.23
CA GLY A 234 22.15 9.81 -8.77
C GLY A 234 20.98 8.90 -8.40
N PRO A 235 19.75 9.22 -8.83
CA PRO A 235 18.66 8.28 -8.69
C PRO A 235 18.87 7.11 -9.65
N PHE A 236 18.81 5.89 -9.12
CA PHE A 236 18.90 4.67 -9.92
C PHE A 236 17.56 3.92 -9.88
N LEU A 237 17.30 3.10 -10.89
CA LEU A 237 16.23 2.13 -10.82
C LEU A 237 16.48 1.17 -9.65
N ALA A 238 15.48 1.06 -8.80
CA ALA A 238 15.41 0.13 -7.69
C ALA A 238 14.03 -0.53 -7.70
N THR A 239 13.98 -1.76 -7.22
CA THR A 239 12.72 -2.49 -7.16
C THR A 239 12.07 -2.35 -5.79
N THR A 240 10.75 -2.38 -5.74
CA THR A 240 9.96 -2.38 -4.51
C THR A 240 8.91 -3.48 -4.58
N ALA A 241 8.63 -4.09 -3.43
CA ALA A 241 7.66 -5.16 -3.29
C ALA A 241 6.22 -4.60 -3.27
N ARG A 242 5.32 -5.33 -3.92
CA ARG A 242 3.89 -5.12 -3.87
C ARG A 242 3.21 -6.46 -3.58
N TYR A 243 2.43 -6.54 -2.51
CA TYR A 243 1.61 -7.71 -2.18
C TYR A 243 0.14 -7.41 -2.50
N GLY A 244 -0.49 -8.28 -3.28
CA GLY A 244 -1.88 -8.16 -3.68
C GLY A 244 -2.68 -9.44 -3.47
N HIS A 245 -4.01 -9.34 -3.54
CA HIS A 245 -4.93 -10.49 -3.47
C HIS A 245 -5.13 -11.20 -4.81
N ASP A 246 -4.84 -10.51 -5.91
CA ASP A 246 -4.96 -11.02 -7.26
C ASP A 246 -3.72 -11.83 -7.65
N PRO A 247 -3.85 -12.76 -8.62
CA PRO A 247 -2.67 -13.42 -9.19
C PRO A 247 -1.69 -12.36 -9.72
N VAL A 248 -0.39 -12.59 -9.49
CA VAL A 248 0.68 -11.74 -10.02
C VAL A 248 0.65 -11.81 -11.56
N THR A 249 0.15 -10.75 -12.20
CA THR A 249 0.10 -10.63 -13.67
C THR A 249 0.80 -9.37 -14.16
N PRO A 250 1.22 -9.32 -15.43
CA PRO A 250 1.79 -8.12 -16.04
C PRO A 250 0.88 -6.89 -15.92
N GLU A 251 -0.45 -7.07 -16.00
CA GLU A 251 -1.43 -6.00 -15.83
C GLU A 251 -1.35 -5.39 -14.44
N VAL A 252 -1.35 -6.22 -13.39
CA VAL A 252 -1.26 -5.77 -12.00
C VAL A 252 0.05 -5.02 -11.76
N ALA A 253 1.17 -5.52 -12.31
CA ALA A 253 2.46 -4.86 -12.20
C ALA A 253 2.49 -3.48 -12.86
N VAL A 254 1.90 -3.35 -14.06
CA VAL A 254 1.78 -2.04 -14.73
C VAL A 254 0.83 -1.13 -13.98
N ASP A 255 -0.29 -1.63 -13.45
CA ASP A 255 -1.23 -0.81 -12.69
C ASP A 255 -0.55 -0.27 -11.41
N TYR A 256 0.24 -1.08 -10.69
CA TYR A 256 1.06 -0.60 -9.56
C TYR A 256 2.13 0.40 -9.98
N LEU A 257 2.77 0.20 -11.14
CA LEU A 257 3.73 1.16 -11.67
C LEU A 257 3.08 2.52 -11.95
N LEU A 258 1.90 2.53 -12.58
CA LEU A 258 1.16 3.74 -12.92
C LEU A 258 0.59 4.47 -11.69
N SER A 259 0.36 3.78 -10.56
CA SER A 259 0.09 4.42 -9.26
C SER A 259 1.24 5.31 -8.79
N GLY A 260 2.46 5.01 -9.23
CA GLY A 260 3.68 5.60 -8.72
C GLY A 260 4.06 5.11 -7.31
N PRO A 261 5.15 5.65 -6.74
CA PRO A 261 5.56 5.32 -5.38
C PRO A 261 4.54 5.77 -4.33
N THR A 262 4.42 4.97 -3.28
CA THR A 262 3.50 5.21 -2.17
C THR A 262 3.95 6.40 -1.32
N ALA A 263 3.07 6.92 -0.46
CA ALA A 263 3.41 8.03 0.42
C ALA A 263 4.61 7.71 1.35
N PRO A 264 4.67 6.52 1.99
CA PRO A 264 5.85 6.12 2.78
C PRO A 264 7.14 6.06 1.94
N GLU A 265 7.07 5.46 0.74
CA GLU A 265 8.21 5.38 -0.18
C GLU A 265 8.75 6.75 -0.62
N LYS A 266 7.87 7.75 -0.76
CA LYS A 266 8.27 9.14 -1.05
C LYS A 266 8.80 9.88 0.18
N ALA A 267 8.37 9.49 1.38
CA ALA A 267 8.71 10.17 2.62
C ALA A 267 10.02 9.66 3.26
N GLN A 268 10.43 8.44 2.95
CA GLN A 268 11.67 7.87 3.45
C GLN A 268 12.93 8.50 2.85
N THR A 269 14.10 8.15 3.40
CA THR A 269 15.41 8.52 2.86
C THR A 269 16.27 7.27 2.79
N PRO A 270 16.74 6.86 1.59
CA PRO A 270 16.53 7.49 0.28
C PRO A 270 15.07 7.39 -0.21
N SER A 271 14.59 8.42 -0.91
CA SER A 271 13.18 8.51 -1.36
C SER A 271 12.97 7.90 -2.73
N PHE A 272 11.83 7.25 -2.95
CA PHE A 272 11.41 6.79 -4.27
C PHE A 272 10.67 7.89 -5.05
N SER A 273 10.84 7.87 -6.37
CA SER A 273 10.20 8.76 -7.32
C SER A 273 9.88 8.00 -8.62
N SER A 274 8.97 8.54 -9.43
CA SER A 274 8.72 8.04 -10.77
C SER A 274 8.82 9.16 -11.79
N THR A 275 9.26 8.81 -12.99
CA THR A 275 9.28 9.75 -14.12
C THR A 275 7.96 9.74 -14.90
N ILE A 276 7.08 8.77 -14.66
CA ILE A 276 5.78 8.60 -15.34
C ILE A 276 4.82 9.75 -14.93
N PRO A 277 4.15 10.42 -15.88
CA PRO A 277 3.18 11.46 -15.56
C PRO A 277 2.00 10.91 -14.77
N THR A 278 1.47 11.73 -13.87
CA THR A 278 0.25 11.39 -13.15
C THR A 278 -0.94 11.31 -14.10
N GLY A 279 -1.84 10.35 -13.86
CA GLY A 279 -3.05 10.17 -14.66
C GLY A 279 -2.87 9.42 -15.97
N VAL A 280 -1.69 8.84 -16.23
CA VAL A 280 -1.54 7.80 -17.27
C VAL A 280 -2.35 6.58 -16.86
N VAL A 281 -3.05 5.97 -17.82
CA VAL A 281 -3.84 4.76 -17.61
C VAL A 281 -3.46 3.68 -18.63
N ARG A 282 -3.69 2.42 -18.26
CA ARG A 282 -3.59 1.28 -19.17
C ARG A 282 -4.93 1.11 -19.91
N ASN A 283 -4.89 1.13 -21.24
CA ASN A 283 -6.08 1.14 -22.11
C ASN A 283 -6.70 -0.25 -22.35
N GLY A 284 -6.04 -1.33 -21.93
CA GLY A 284 -6.51 -2.69 -22.17
C GLY A 284 -5.56 -3.77 -21.62
N PRO A 285 -5.88 -5.06 -21.85
CA PRO A 285 -5.06 -6.17 -21.36
C PRO A 285 -3.66 -6.17 -21.98
N ILE A 286 -2.67 -6.75 -21.28
CA ILE A 286 -1.32 -6.91 -21.79
C ILE A 286 -1.25 -8.25 -22.51
N THR A 287 -0.76 -8.23 -23.75
CA THR A 287 -0.60 -9.46 -24.53
C THR A 287 0.84 -9.91 -24.49
N VAL A 288 1.10 -11.14 -24.06
CA VAL A 288 2.45 -11.74 -24.06
C VAL A 288 2.52 -12.78 -25.16
N ALA A 289 3.42 -12.59 -26.12
CA ALA A 289 3.65 -13.51 -27.23
C ALA A 289 5.15 -13.70 -27.46
N ALA A 290 5.61 -14.96 -27.40
CA ALA A 290 7.01 -15.33 -27.61
C ALA A 290 8.00 -14.46 -26.81
N GLY A 291 7.74 -14.28 -25.51
CA GLY A 291 8.58 -13.48 -24.62
C GLY A 291 8.41 -11.96 -24.75
N THR A 292 7.51 -11.47 -25.61
CA THR A 292 7.29 -10.03 -25.78
C THR A 292 5.92 -9.62 -25.24
N ALA A 293 5.91 -8.75 -24.22
CA ALA A 293 4.71 -8.09 -23.72
C ALA A 293 4.37 -6.87 -24.58
N THR A 294 3.12 -6.72 -24.99
CA THR A 294 2.61 -5.51 -25.64
C THR A 294 1.62 -4.82 -24.73
N VAL A 295 1.95 -3.59 -24.33
CA VAL A 295 1.17 -2.74 -23.43
C VAL A 295 0.64 -1.52 -24.19
N ASP A 296 -0.61 -1.14 -23.89
CA ASP A 296 -1.28 0.03 -24.47
C ASP A 296 -1.61 1.00 -23.34
N LEU A 297 -0.99 2.19 -23.39
CA LEU A 297 -1.14 3.25 -22.40
C LEU A 297 -1.80 4.47 -23.03
N SER A 298 -2.36 5.36 -22.22
CA SER A 298 -2.90 6.63 -22.69
C SER A 298 -1.81 7.54 -23.27
N GLU A 299 -2.17 8.39 -24.26
CA GLU A 299 -1.21 9.24 -24.98
C GLU A 299 -0.32 10.09 -24.07
N ASN A 300 -0.84 10.58 -22.94
CA ASN A 300 -0.11 11.39 -21.97
C ASN A 300 1.09 10.69 -21.29
N PHE A 301 1.36 9.41 -21.58
CA PHE A 301 2.60 8.75 -21.15
C PHE A 301 3.86 9.41 -21.74
N ASP A 302 3.76 10.03 -22.92
CA ASP A 302 4.88 10.74 -23.55
C ASP A 302 4.94 12.25 -23.24
N ASP A 303 4.10 12.74 -22.32
CA ASP A 303 4.00 14.17 -22.00
C ASP A 303 5.18 14.71 -21.18
N GLY A 304 5.74 15.84 -21.62
CA GLY A 304 6.69 16.67 -20.86
C GLY A 304 8.05 16.02 -20.60
N GLY A 305 8.89 16.66 -19.79
CA GLY A 305 10.24 16.17 -19.48
C GLY A 305 11.24 16.34 -20.63
N GLY A 306 12.50 15.97 -20.35
CA GLY A 306 13.56 15.88 -21.38
C GLY A 306 13.97 14.44 -21.62
N THR A 307 14.98 14.22 -22.46
CA THR A 307 15.51 12.88 -22.82
C THR A 307 15.67 11.95 -21.62
N ALA A 308 16.23 12.43 -20.50
CA ALA A 308 16.43 11.63 -19.29
C ALA A 308 15.11 11.11 -18.68
N SER A 309 14.09 11.96 -18.59
CA SER A 309 12.76 11.55 -18.10
C SER A 309 12.10 10.56 -19.05
N MET A 310 12.22 10.77 -20.37
CA MET A 310 11.65 9.86 -21.37
C MET A 310 12.28 8.47 -21.31
N THR A 311 13.61 8.41 -21.24
CA THR A 311 14.33 7.15 -21.08
C THR A 311 13.98 6.48 -19.76
N GLY A 312 13.87 7.26 -18.67
CA GLY A 312 13.45 6.76 -17.37
C GLY A 312 12.09 6.07 -17.40
N ARG A 313 11.08 6.67 -18.04
CA ARG A 313 9.72 6.09 -18.15
C ARG A 313 9.72 4.75 -18.87
N LEU A 314 10.43 4.69 -19.99
CA LEU A 314 10.57 3.46 -20.76
C LEU A 314 11.30 2.38 -19.95
N ALA A 315 12.25 2.78 -19.11
CA ALA A 315 13.01 1.86 -18.28
C ALA A 315 12.19 1.33 -17.09
N GLU A 316 11.47 2.20 -16.37
CA GLU A 316 10.53 1.80 -15.30
C GLU A 316 9.53 0.75 -15.82
N LEU A 317 8.94 1.00 -17.00
CA LEU A 317 8.01 0.09 -17.65
C LEU A 317 8.69 -1.22 -18.09
N THR A 318 9.87 -1.14 -18.70
CA THR A 318 10.58 -2.31 -19.22
C THR A 318 11.07 -3.22 -18.11
N PHE A 319 11.71 -2.67 -17.07
CA PHE A 319 12.20 -3.45 -15.93
C PHE A 319 11.06 -4.08 -15.13
N THR A 320 9.95 -3.36 -14.94
CA THR A 320 8.75 -3.92 -14.26
C THR A 320 8.16 -5.10 -15.04
N LEU A 321 7.97 -4.98 -16.36
CA LEU A 321 7.40 -6.08 -17.15
C LEU A 321 8.37 -7.25 -17.35
N THR A 322 9.66 -6.98 -17.48
CA THR A 322 10.69 -8.02 -17.60
C THR A 322 11.16 -8.57 -16.25
N ALA A 323 10.51 -8.19 -15.13
CA ALA A 323 10.65 -8.88 -13.85
C ALA A 323 9.95 -10.26 -13.86
N PHE A 324 9.04 -10.48 -14.80
CA PHE A 324 8.44 -11.77 -15.07
C PHE A 324 9.38 -12.58 -15.95
N ASP A 325 9.82 -13.76 -15.49
CA ASP A 325 10.72 -14.66 -16.23
C ASP A 325 10.21 -15.06 -17.63
N THR A 326 8.90 -14.90 -17.90
CA THR A 326 8.29 -15.19 -19.20
C THR A 326 8.32 -14.01 -20.19
N ILE A 327 8.80 -12.83 -19.78
CA ILE A 327 8.81 -11.60 -20.58
C ILE A 327 10.26 -11.11 -20.72
N ASP A 328 10.78 -11.19 -21.94
CA ASP A 328 12.09 -10.70 -22.33
C ASP A 328 12.05 -9.27 -22.87
N LYS A 329 10.93 -8.89 -23.51
CA LYS A 329 10.79 -7.64 -24.28
C LYS A 329 9.45 -6.95 -24.07
N VAL A 330 9.44 -5.63 -24.27
CA VAL A 330 8.25 -4.78 -24.14
C VAL A 330 8.01 -3.97 -25.41
N LYS A 331 6.78 -3.99 -25.90
CA LYS A 331 6.27 -3.12 -26.97
C LYS A 331 5.23 -2.16 -26.42
N LEU A 332 5.39 -0.88 -26.74
CA LEU A 332 4.48 0.17 -26.33
C LEU A 332 3.52 0.56 -27.46
N LYS A 333 2.25 0.72 -27.09
CA LYS A 333 1.24 1.45 -27.85
C LYS A 333 0.77 2.64 -27.01
N LEU A 334 0.43 3.73 -27.70
CA LEU A 334 -0.26 4.87 -27.12
C LEU A 334 -1.61 5.01 -27.81
N ASP A 335 -2.70 4.90 -27.05
CA ASP A 335 -4.09 4.89 -27.54
C ASP A 335 -4.30 3.96 -28.75
N GLY A 336 -3.76 2.75 -28.63
CA GLY A 336 -3.84 1.70 -29.65
C GLY A 336 -2.82 1.82 -30.80
N VAL A 337 -2.06 2.92 -30.87
CA VAL A 337 -1.07 3.19 -31.93
C VAL A 337 0.31 2.68 -31.50
N PRO A 338 0.94 1.75 -32.25
CA PRO A 338 2.30 1.30 -31.97
C PRO A 338 3.31 2.45 -32.01
N VAL A 339 4.17 2.52 -31.01
CA VAL A 339 5.22 3.55 -30.94
C VAL A 339 6.54 3.01 -31.48
N THR A 340 7.10 3.70 -32.48
CA THR A 340 8.45 3.42 -33.04
C THR A 340 9.43 4.55 -32.80
N VAL A 341 8.93 5.76 -32.57
CA VAL A 341 9.69 6.93 -32.13
C VAL A 341 8.92 7.52 -30.97
N PHE A 342 9.52 7.52 -29.78
CA PHE A 342 8.88 7.92 -28.55
C PHE A 342 9.21 9.39 -28.23
N SER A 343 8.13 10.13 -27.93
CA SER A 343 8.09 11.55 -27.58
C SER A 343 8.72 12.51 -28.59
N SER A 344 8.67 13.82 -28.29
CA SER A 344 9.33 14.86 -29.09
C SER A 344 10.87 14.80 -29.05
N GLU A 345 11.44 14.01 -28.14
CA GLU A 345 12.89 13.80 -28.02
C GLU A 345 13.43 12.86 -29.11
N GLY A 346 12.55 12.14 -29.82
CA GLY A 346 12.93 11.32 -30.96
C GLY A 346 13.60 10.00 -30.60
N LEU A 347 13.26 9.41 -29.45
CA LEU A 347 13.83 8.14 -29.01
C LEU A 347 13.34 7.00 -29.91
N VAL A 348 14.22 6.42 -30.71
CA VAL A 348 13.86 5.33 -31.64
C VAL A 348 13.76 4.01 -30.88
N LEU A 349 12.58 3.41 -30.87
CA LEU A 349 12.34 2.14 -30.20
C LEU A 349 12.66 0.95 -31.12
N PRO A 350 13.30 -0.13 -30.62
CA PRO A 350 13.52 -1.33 -31.41
C PRO A 350 12.20 -1.95 -31.90
N ALA A 351 12.16 -2.37 -33.16
CA ALA A 351 10.95 -2.91 -33.79
C ALA A 351 10.46 -4.23 -33.15
N ASP A 352 11.37 -4.99 -32.55
CA ASP A 352 11.11 -6.23 -31.82
C ASP A 352 10.80 -6.00 -30.33
N GLY A 353 10.93 -4.77 -29.82
CA GLY A 353 10.62 -4.38 -28.45
C GLY A 353 11.86 -4.01 -27.63
N LEU A 354 11.63 -3.28 -26.55
CA LEU A 354 12.65 -2.88 -25.57
C LEU A 354 12.98 -4.06 -24.66
N ASP A 355 14.26 -4.35 -24.48
CA ASP A 355 14.76 -5.21 -23.41
C ASP A 355 15.58 -4.39 -22.42
N ARG A 356 16.04 -5.03 -21.33
CA ARG A 356 16.88 -4.37 -20.33
C ARG A 356 18.20 -3.87 -20.91
N ALA A 357 18.77 -4.57 -21.90
CA ALA A 357 20.05 -4.21 -22.50
C ALA A 357 20.03 -2.85 -23.21
N TYR A 358 18.86 -2.41 -23.70
CA TYR A 358 18.66 -1.06 -24.24
C TYR A 358 19.05 0.06 -23.25
N PHE A 359 18.94 -0.18 -21.95
CA PHE A 359 19.22 0.81 -20.91
C PHE A 359 20.60 0.68 -20.27
N LEU A 360 21.31 -0.42 -20.55
CA LEU A 360 22.59 -0.71 -19.96
C LEU A 360 23.74 -0.10 -20.79
N PRO A 361 24.79 0.40 -20.14
CA PRO A 361 25.98 0.86 -20.82
C PRO A 361 26.65 -0.28 -21.59
N THR A 362 27.26 0.06 -22.72
CA THR A 362 27.96 -0.86 -23.62
C THR A 362 29.40 -0.39 -23.85
N MET A 363 30.24 -1.20 -24.48
CA MET A 363 31.58 -0.73 -24.89
C MET A 363 31.52 0.49 -25.82
N SER A 364 30.50 0.59 -26.66
CA SER A 364 30.29 1.72 -27.59
C SER A 364 29.63 2.93 -26.94
N ASP A 365 28.92 2.73 -25.82
CA ASP A 365 28.29 3.77 -25.01
C ASP A 365 28.54 3.49 -23.52
N PRO A 366 29.72 3.88 -23.00
CA PRO A 366 30.13 3.54 -21.63
C PRO A 366 29.32 4.24 -20.54
N LEU A 367 28.62 5.32 -20.89
CA LEU A 367 27.73 6.04 -19.99
C LEU A 367 26.35 5.38 -19.95
N GLY A 368 25.89 4.83 -21.08
CA GLY A 368 24.56 4.26 -21.22
C GLY A 368 23.48 5.29 -20.87
N ALA A 369 22.32 4.81 -20.42
CA ALA A 369 21.28 5.70 -19.91
C ALA A 369 21.63 6.31 -18.53
N GLY A 370 22.61 5.76 -17.82
CA GLY A 370 22.99 6.22 -16.47
C GLY A 370 21.94 5.98 -15.39
N ILE A 371 20.97 5.09 -15.63
CA ILE A 371 19.83 4.83 -14.74
C ILE A 371 19.93 3.52 -13.95
N VAL A 372 20.85 2.63 -14.33
CA VAL A 372 21.12 1.37 -13.61
C VAL A 372 22.44 1.51 -12.88
N ALA A 373 22.41 1.27 -11.57
CA ALA A 373 23.57 1.28 -10.70
C ALA A 373 24.57 0.18 -11.07
N GLU A 374 25.86 0.36 -10.75
CA GLU A 374 26.89 -0.65 -11.03
C GLU A 374 26.68 -1.93 -10.23
N VAL A 375 26.13 -1.79 -9.02
CA VAL A 375 25.54 -2.86 -8.22
C VAL A 375 24.05 -2.56 -8.13
N SER A 376 23.21 -3.46 -8.62
CA SER A 376 21.76 -3.28 -8.68
C SER A 376 21.07 -4.56 -8.20
N PRO A 377 20.90 -4.72 -6.87
CA PRO A 377 20.09 -5.79 -6.32
C PRO A 377 18.61 -5.55 -6.67
N GLU A 378 17.97 -6.60 -7.20
CA GLU A 378 16.56 -6.64 -7.59
C GLU A 378 15.77 -7.68 -6.80
N SER A 379 16.45 -8.63 -6.18
CA SER A 379 15.89 -9.50 -5.14
C SER A 379 16.88 -9.51 -3.99
N PRO A 380 16.44 -9.39 -2.74
CA PRO A 380 15.08 -9.01 -2.37
C PRO A 380 14.75 -7.58 -2.82
N ALA A 381 13.45 -7.29 -2.99
CA ALA A 381 12.96 -5.97 -3.26
C ALA A 381 12.85 -5.13 -1.97
N TRP A 382 12.79 -3.80 -2.12
CA TRP A 382 12.48 -2.94 -0.98
C TRP A 382 11.14 -3.34 -0.35
N PHE A 383 11.14 -3.47 0.98
CA PHE A 383 10.02 -3.93 1.80
C PHE A 383 9.56 -5.36 1.53
N GLU A 384 10.34 -6.16 0.82
CA GLU A 384 10.07 -7.58 0.65
C GLU A 384 10.19 -8.30 2.00
N PHE A 385 9.26 -9.20 2.28
CA PHE A 385 9.38 -10.17 3.36
C PHE A 385 10.17 -11.35 2.83
N VAL A 386 11.30 -11.63 3.47
CA VAL A 386 12.26 -12.63 3.00
C VAL A 386 12.29 -13.78 3.98
N GLU A 387 12.34 -15.01 3.47
CA GLU A 387 12.61 -16.20 4.29
C GLU A 387 14.12 -16.48 4.33
N ASN A 388 14.56 -17.34 5.24
CA ASN A 388 15.95 -17.78 5.32
C ASN A 388 16.17 -19.06 4.48
N PRO A 389 17.14 -19.10 3.55
CA PRO A 389 18.05 -18.02 3.16
C PRO A 389 17.40 -17.01 2.21
N ILE A 390 17.90 -15.76 2.24
CA ILE A 390 17.55 -14.73 1.26
C ILE A 390 18.28 -15.06 -0.04
N GLU A 391 17.54 -15.23 -1.13
CA GLU A 391 18.14 -15.29 -2.46
C GLU A 391 18.33 -13.87 -3.02
N VAL A 392 19.57 -13.42 -3.06
CA VAL A 392 19.93 -12.13 -3.67
C VAL A 392 20.08 -12.33 -5.17
N ARG A 393 19.36 -11.54 -5.97
CA ARG A 393 19.49 -11.51 -7.44
C ARG A 393 19.58 -10.07 -7.94
N GLY A 394 20.18 -9.87 -9.11
CA GLY A 394 20.17 -8.59 -9.77
C GLY A 394 21.23 -8.48 -10.86
N LEU A 395 21.66 -7.24 -11.11
CA LEU A 395 22.69 -6.93 -12.09
C LEU A 395 23.91 -6.33 -11.40
N SER A 396 25.09 -6.63 -11.94
CA SER A 396 26.33 -5.98 -11.50
C SER A 396 27.32 -5.80 -12.65
N ARG A 397 28.18 -4.79 -12.56
CA ARG A 397 29.33 -4.57 -13.47
C ARG A 397 30.59 -4.19 -12.69
N THR A 398 31.09 -5.08 -11.85
CA THR A 398 32.18 -4.77 -10.92
C THR A 398 33.56 -5.14 -11.49
N PHE A 399 34.62 -4.70 -10.81
CA PHE A 399 35.98 -5.17 -11.08
C PHE A 399 36.14 -6.61 -10.58
N GLU A 400 36.72 -7.49 -11.40
CA GLU A 400 36.90 -8.93 -11.10
C GLU A 400 35.59 -9.69 -10.81
N ALA A 401 34.44 -9.15 -11.22
CA ALA A 401 33.12 -9.77 -11.05
C ALA A 401 32.85 -10.19 -9.61
N THR A 402 33.19 -9.33 -8.65
CA THR A 402 32.98 -9.60 -7.22
C THR A 402 32.14 -8.48 -6.60
N VAL A 403 31.24 -8.87 -5.69
CA VAL A 403 30.51 -7.96 -4.79
C VAL A 403 30.74 -8.40 -3.35
N SER A 404 30.72 -7.44 -2.45
CA SER A 404 30.72 -7.63 -1.01
C SER A 404 29.31 -7.33 -0.49
N TRP A 405 28.89 -8.00 0.59
CA TRP A 405 27.56 -7.83 1.16
C TRP A 405 27.57 -7.97 2.68
N ALA A 406 26.60 -7.33 3.33
CA ALA A 406 26.34 -7.44 4.75
C ALA A 406 24.83 -7.30 5.02
N LEU A 407 24.31 -8.05 5.99
CA LEU A 407 22.93 -7.99 6.43
C LEU A 407 22.90 -7.49 7.88
N TYR A 408 22.09 -6.49 8.14
CA TYR A 408 21.89 -5.88 9.46
C TYR A 408 20.46 -6.07 9.93
N ASP A 409 20.26 -6.22 11.23
CA ASP A 409 18.94 -6.16 11.87
C ASP A 409 18.45 -4.71 12.03
N ASN A 410 17.28 -4.52 12.66
CA ASN A 410 16.67 -3.21 12.84
C ASN A 410 17.49 -2.28 13.74
N ASP A 411 18.29 -2.85 14.65
CA ASP A 411 19.14 -2.10 15.58
C ASP A 411 20.54 -1.81 14.99
N GLY A 412 20.80 -2.27 13.76
CA GLY A 412 22.07 -2.10 13.05
C GLY A 412 23.13 -3.11 13.45
N LEU A 413 22.77 -4.20 14.13
CA LEU A 413 23.68 -5.31 14.40
C LEU A 413 23.87 -6.14 13.12
N GLU A 414 25.13 -6.41 12.76
CA GLU A 414 25.45 -7.29 11.63
C GLU A 414 25.04 -8.73 11.96
N LEU A 415 24.11 -9.26 11.18
CA LEU A 415 23.64 -10.64 11.25
C LEU A 415 24.53 -11.59 10.45
N ALA A 416 24.99 -11.14 9.27
CA ALA A 416 25.85 -11.89 8.37
C ALA A 416 26.58 -10.96 7.40
N SER A 417 27.74 -11.39 6.89
CA SER A 417 28.46 -10.69 5.82
C SER A 417 29.28 -11.66 4.98
N GLY A 418 29.65 -11.23 3.77
CA GLY A 418 30.42 -12.06 2.85
C GLY A 418 30.71 -11.39 1.52
N PHE A 419 31.11 -12.20 0.54
CA PHE A 419 31.34 -11.79 -0.84
C PHE A 419 30.80 -12.85 -1.80
N ALA A 420 30.48 -12.43 -3.02
CA ALA A 420 29.98 -13.31 -4.07
C ALA A 420 30.61 -12.97 -5.43
N THR A 421 30.84 -14.01 -6.23
CA THR A 421 31.20 -13.84 -7.64
C THR A 421 29.95 -13.62 -8.47
N THR A 422 29.99 -12.67 -9.39
CA THR A 422 28.89 -12.31 -10.27
C THR A 422 29.22 -12.69 -11.73
N GLY A 423 28.22 -12.63 -12.60
CA GLY A 423 28.40 -12.86 -14.03
C GLY A 423 28.97 -11.65 -14.79
N GLY A 424 29.02 -10.47 -14.16
CA GLY A 424 29.43 -9.22 -14.80
C GLY A 424 30.84 -8.81 -14.41
N SER A 425 31.73 -8.69 -15.40
CA SER A 425 33.04 -8.06 -15.24
C SER A 425 33.04 -6.81 -16.11
N GLY A 426 33.38 -5.65 -15.54
CA GLY A 426 33.41 -4.38 -16.27
C GLY A 426 34.12 -4.51 -17.63
N PRO A 427 33.57 -3.94 -18.73
CA PRO A 427 32.53 -2.91 -18.78
C PRO A 427 31.09 -3.42 -18.86
N GLU A 428 30.87 -4.73 -18.96
CA GLU A 428 29.55 -5.31 -19.20
C GLU A 428 28.85 -5.70 -17.91
N PHE A 429 27.55 -5.46 -17.85
CA PHE A 429 26.70 -5.98 -16.79
C PHE A 429 26.53 -7.49 -16.93
N GLY A 430 26.43 -8.17 -15.80
CA GLY A 430 26.05 -9.57 -15.73
C GLY A 430 25.23 -9.86 -14.48
N VAL A 431 24.63 -11.05 -14.48
CA VAL A 431 23.72 -11.48 -13.41
C VAL A 431 24.50 -11.66 -12.11
N MET A 432 24.01 -11.03 -11.05
CA MET A 432 24.44 -11.26 -9.67
C MET A 432 23.44 -12.22 -9.02
N SER A 433 23.91 -13.31 -8.42
CA SER A 433 23.07 -14.25 -7.67
C SER A 433 23.85 -14.95 -6.56
N PHE A 434 23.35 -14.90 -5.32
CA PHE A 434 23.93 -15.59 -4.16
C PHE A 434 22.93 -15.66 -3.00
N ASP A 435 23.17 -16.57 -2.06
CA ASP A 435 22.32 -16.75 -0.88
C ASP A 435 22.91 -16.09 0.36
N VAL A 436 22.05 -15.46 1.17
CA VAL A 436 22.39 -14.90 2.49
C VAL A 436 21.60 -15.62 3.56
N SER A 437 22.29 -16.37 4.41
CA SER A 437 21.68 -17.03 5.57
C SER A 437 21.67 -16.11 6.79
N TYR A 438 20.59 -16.14 7.55
CA TYR A 438 20.43 -15.33 8.76
C TYR A 438 19.57 -16.04 9.81
N THR A 439 19.38 -15.43 10.98
CA THR A 439 18.42 -15.90 11.99
C THR A 439 17.96 -14.70 12.80
N VAL A 440 16.64 -14.54 12.96
CA VAL A 440 16.02 -13.51 13.81
C VAL A 440 15.03 -14.17 14.77
N PRO A 441 14.86 -13.67 16.00
CA PRO A 441 13.98 -14.29 16.99
C PRO A 441 12.48 -14.04 16.72
N ALA A 442 12.16 -13.02 15.94
CA ALA A 442 10.81 -12.61 15.54
C ALA A 442 10.91 -11.81 14.23
N PRO A 443 9.81 -11.63 13.47
CA PRO A 443 9.82 -10.77 12.30
C PRO A 443 10.29 -9.34 12.65
N GLU A 444 11.25 -8.83 11.91
CA GLU A 444 11.80 -7.48 12.11
C GLU A 444 12.29 -6.85 10.80
N LEU A 445 12.45 -5.53 10.78
CA LEU A 445 13.06 -4.85 9.63
C LEU A 445 14.57 -5.11 9.65
N GLY A 446 15.17 -5.33 8.49
CA GLY A 446 16.61 -5.46 8.31
C GLY A 446 17.08 -4.67 7.10
N THR A 447 18.39 -4.51 6.99
CA THR A 447 19.02 -3.83 5.85
C THR A 447 20.03 -4.75 5.21
N LEU A 448 19.80 -5.11 3.95
CA LEU A 448 20.80 -5.76 3.10
C LEU A 448 21.65 -4.66 2.44
N GLN A 449 22.95 -4.73 2.64
CA GLN A 449 23.94 -3.90 1.96
C GLN A 449 24.70 -4.73 0.93
N VAL A 450 24.87 -4.20 -0.28
CA VAL A 450 25.69 -4.79 -1.36
C VAL A 450 26.53 -3.71 -2.01
N TRP A 451 27.83 -3.96 -2.19
CA TRP A 451 28.77 -3.00 -2.76
C TRP A 451 29.92 -3.70 -3.49
N TRP A 452 30.84 -2.92 -4.04
CA TRP A 452 32.14 -3.44 -4.48
C TRP A 452 33.28 -2.55 -4.02
N ASP A 453 34.45 -3.13 -3.79
CA ASP A 453 35.60 -2.42 -3.25
C ASP A 453 36.48 -1.88 -4.39
N SER A 454 36.85 -0.60 -4.31
CA SER A 454 37.70 0.07 -5.29
C SER A 454 39.08 -0.62 -5.35
N PRO A 455 39.54 -1.08 -6.53
CA PRO A 455 40.84 -1.74 -6.67
C PRO A 455 42.02 -0.77 -6.45
N LYS A 456 41.75 0.54 -6.41
CA LYS A 456 42.76 1.58 -6.22
C LYS A 456 43.15 1.75 -4.75
N ASP A 457 42.17 1.68 -3.84
CA ASP A 457 42.32 2.09 -2.44
C ASP A 457 41.47 1.29 -1.45
N GLY A 458 40.69 0.30 -1.90
CA GLY A 458 39.81 -0.51 -1.07
C GLY A 458 38.59 0.25 -0.53
N ALA A 459 38.30 1.45 -1.06
CA ALA A 459 37.12 2.19 -0.65
C ALA A 459 35.84 1.53 -1.14
N VAL A 460 34.81 1.50 -0.28
CA VAL A 460 33.45 1.07 -0.65
C VAL A 460 32.96 1.93 -1.82
N THR A 461 32.55 1.26 -2.88
CA THR A 461 32.04 1.87 -4.11
C THR A 461 30.65 1.33 -4.41
N ASP A 462 29.78 2.20 -4.89
CA ASP A 462 28.41 1.87 -5.31
C ASP A 462 27.58 1.09 -4.27
N LEU A 463 27.71 1.48 -2.99
CA LEU A 463 26.92 0.87 -1.91
C LEU A 463 25.42 0.99 -2.20
N ARG A 464 24.74 -0.14 -2.10
CA ARG A 464 23.29 -0.28 -2.17
C ARG A 464 22.76 -0.84 -0.89
N GLU A 465 21.70 -0.21 -0.41
CA GLU A 465 20.93 -0.66 0.73
C GLU A 465 19.57 -1.09 0.22
N VAL A 466 19.03 -2.15 0.81
CA VAL A 466 17.67 -2.63 0.58
C VAL A 466 17.07 -2.94 1.93
N ALA A 467 16.05 -2.17 2.32
CA ALA A 467 15.28 -2.47 3.53
C ALA A 467 14.34 -3.66 3.26
N VAL A 468 14.37 -4.67 4.13
CA VAL A 468 13.61 -5.93 3.99
C VAL A 468 13.00 -6.35 5.32
N TRP A 469 11.89 -7.09 5.30
CA TRP A 469 11.34 -7.73 6.49
C TRP A 469 11.95 -9.12 6.65
N LEU A 470 12.79 -9.29 7.67
CA LEU A 470 13.42 -10.55 8.03
C LEU A 470 12.42 -11.43 8.79
N MET A 471 12.22 -12.65 8.32
CA MET A 471 11.34 -13.63 8.95
C MET A 471 12.18 -14.68 9.74
N PRO A 472 11.69 -15.19 10.89
CA PRO A 472 12.43 -16.12 11.74
C PRO A 472 12.91 -17.43 11.10
#